data_AF-A0A368UVH0-F1
#
_entry.id   AF-A0A368UVH0-F1
#
_cell.length_a   1.000
_cell.length_b   1.000
_cell.length_c   1.000
_cell.angle_alpha   90.00
_cell.angle_beta   90.00
_cell.angle_gamma   90.00
#
_symmetry.space_group_name_H-M   'P 1'
#
loop_
_entity.id
_entity.type
_entity.pdbx_description
1 polymer ?
#
loop_
_entity_poly.entity_id
_entity_poly.type
_entity_poly.pdbx_seq_one_letter_code
_entity_poly.pdbx_strand_id
1 'polypeptide(L)'
;MQTKSNKYVSRKLLLGYLVVYPFYYVIAMFLATIILMFIFDWSFQFSEKIFYILALIMWLVSYVAHFDILRHALSLRKSLE
;
A
#
# COMPACT_ATOMS: atom_id res chain seq x y z
N MET A 1 12.82 -15.90 -29.15
CA MET A 1 11.66 -16.49 -28.46
C MET A 1 10.81 -15.34 -27.92
N GLN A 2 9.78 -14.92 -28.66
CA GLN A 2 8.92 -13.79 -28.28
C GLN A 2 8.04 -14.17 -27.10
N THR A 3 8.29 -13.58 -25.94
CA THR A 3 7.37 -13.68 -24.80
C THR A 3 6.15 -12.84 -25.14
N LYS A 4 5.02 -13.50 -25.45
CA LYS A 4 3.70 -12.86 -25.48
C LYS A 4 3.42 -12.31 -24.08
N SER A 5 3.85 -11.08 -23.84
CA SER A 5 3.74 -10.42 -22.55
C SER A 5 2.27 -10.26 -22.19
N ASN A 6 1.93 -10.89 -21.08
CA ASN A 6 0.60 -11.26 -20.69
C ASN A 6 -0.16 -10.03 -20.18
N LYS A 7 -1.00 -9.44 -21.04
CA LYS A 7 -1.85 -8.27 -20.73
C LYS A 7 -2.74 -8.49 -19.47
N TYR A 8 -3.02 -9.74 -19.11
CA TYR A 8 -3.77 -10.12 -17.90
C TYR A 8 -2.92 -10.12 -16.63
N VAL A 9 -1.63 -10.43 -16.73
CA VAL A 9 -0.68 -10.37 -15.61
C VAL A 9 -0.56 -8.93 -15.12
N SER A 10 -0.54 -7.95 -16.02
CA SER A 10 -0.43 -6.52 -15.66
C SER A 10 -1.61 -5.99 -14.83
N ARG A 11 -2.86 -6.39 -15.11
CA ARG A 11 -4.04 -5.92 -14.36
C ARG A 11 -4.16 -6.56 -12.98
N LYS A 12 -3.87 -7.86 -12.87
CA LYS A 12 -3.80 -8.56 -11.56
C LYS A 12 -2.68 -7.98 -10.69
N LEU A 13 -1.52 -7.67 -11.28
CA LEU A 13 -0.43 -6.98 -10.58
C LEU A 13 -0.85 -5.59 -10.10
N LEU A 14 -1.49 -4.78 -10.97
CA LEU A 14 -1.96 -3.45 -10.60
C LEU A 14 -2.98 -3.47 -9.44
N LEU A 15 -3.96 -4.38 -9.48
CA LEU A 15 -4.92 -4.56 -8.38
C LEU A 15 -4.25 -5.04 -7.10
N GLY A 16 -3.27 -5.94 -7.21
CA GLY A 16 -2.43 -6.36 -6.08
C GLY A 16 -1.71 -5.18 -5.43
N TYR A 17 -1.09 -4.32 -6.24
CA TYR A 17 -0.40 -3.13 -5.73
C TYR A 17 -1.34 -2.07 -5.14
N LEU A 18 -2.52 -1.88 -5.72
CA LEU A 18 -3.47 -0.87 -5.24
C LEU A 18 -4.20 -1.27 -3.96
N VAL A 19 -4.36 -2.57 -3.70
CA VAL A 19 -5.19 -3.06 -2.58
C VAL A 19 -4.39 -3.85 -1.57
N VAL A 20 -3.57 -4.82 -2.01
CA VAL A 20 -2.86 -5.73 -1.09
C VAL A 20 -1.75 -5.00 -0.34
N TYR A 21 -1.00 -4.13 -1.02
CA TYR A 21 0.08 -3.37 -0.39
C TYR A 21 -0.43 -2.39 0.67
N PRO A 22 -1.41 -1.49 0.37
CA PRO A 22 -1.95 -0.61 1.40
C PRO A 22 -2.60 -1.38 2.55
N PHE A 23 -3.26 -2.51 2.26
CA PHE A 23 -3.86 -3.35 3.30
C PHE A 23 -2.81 -3.96 4.24
N TYR A 24 -1.67 -4.40 3.70
CA TYR A 24 -0.53 -4.86 4.51
C TYR A 24 -0.03 -3.77 5.47
N TYR A 25 0.11 -2.53 4.98
CA TYR A 25 0.52 -1.40 5.83
C TYR A 25 -0.51 -1.07 6.90
N VAL A 26 -1.81 -1.16 6.60
CA VAL A 26 -2.88 -0.96 7.59
C VAL A 26 -2.79 -2.00 8.72
N ILE A 27 -2.57 -3.28 8.39
CA ILE A 27 -2.38 -4.34 9.39
C ILE A 27 -1.12 -4.06 10.23
N ALA A 28 -0.02 -3.65 9.60
CA ALA A 28 1.20 -3.30 10.31
C ALA A 28 0.98 -2.13 11.28
N MET A 29 0.24 -1.10 10.87
CA MET A 29 -0.11 0.03 11.74
C MET A 29 -1.03 -0.40 12.88
N PHE A 30 -1.95 -1.35 12.66
CA PHE A 30 -2.82 -1.88 13.70
C PHE A 30 -2.00 -2.58 14.79
N LEU A 31 -1.11 -3.49 14.40
CA LEU A 31 -0.21 -4.18 15.32
C LEU A 31 0.71 -3.20 16.06
N ALA A 32 1.31 -2.24 15.34
CA ALA A 32 2.15 -1.21 15.96
C ALA A 32 1.38 -0.38 16.98
N THR A 33 0.14 0.01 16.67
CA THR A 33 -0.68 0.82 17.57
C THR A 33 -1.12 0.05 18.82
N ILE A 34 -1.41 -1.25 18.69
CA ILE A 34 -1.65 -2.11 19.87
C ILE A 34 -0.42 -2.16 20.76
N ILE A 35 0.76 -2.36 20.19
CA ILE A 35 2.02 -2.40 20.96
C ILE A 35 2.24 -1.05 21.67
N LEU A 36 2.07 0.07 20.97
CA LEU A 36 2.18 1.41 21.56
C LEU A 36 1.14 1.64 22.66
N MET A 37 -0.10 1.17 22.47
CA MET A 37 -1.15 1.28 23.47
C MET A 37 -0.71 0.64 24.80
N PHE A 38 -0.11 -0.56 24.75
CA PHE A 38 0.40 -1.22 25.95
C PHE A 38 1.64 -0.55 26.55
N ILE A 39 2.58 -0.07 25.72
CA ILE A 39 3.82 0.54 26.19
C ILE A 39 3.55 1.88 26.90
N PHE A 40 2.63 2.67 26.38
CA PHE A 40 2.36 4.02 26.89
C PHE A 40 1.09 4.11 27.75
N ASP A 41 0.46 2.97 28.05
CA ASP A 41 -0.79 2.86 28.80
C ASP A 41 -1.88 3.80 28.26
N TRP A 42 -2.00 3.85 26.93
CA TRP A 42 -2.96 4.72 26.28
C TRP A 42 -4.38 4.16 26.39
N SER A 43 -5.35 5.06 26.56
CA SER A 43 -6.74 4.67 26.47
C SER A 43 -7.07 4.14 25.07
N PHE A 44 -8.05 3.23 25.00
CA PHE A 44 -8.50 2.66 23.72
C PHE A 44 -8.93 3.76 22.72
N GLN A 45 -9.68 4.75 23.19
CA GLN A 45 -10.14 5.88 22.37
C GLN A 45 -8.97 6.73 21.81
N PHE A 46 -7.89 6.86 22.57
CA PHE A 46 -6.70 7.59 22.11
C PHE A 46 -5.95 6.77 21.05
N SER A 47 -5.75 5.47 21.32
CA SER A 47 -5.05 4.55 20.42
C SER A 47 -5.78 4.38 19.09
N GLU A 48 -7.12 4.34 19.11
CA GLU A 48 -7.95 4.31 17.89
C GLU A 48 -7.72 5.54 17.00
N LYS A 49 -7.69 6.73 17.58
CA LYS A 49 -7.41 7.97 16.84
C LYS A 49 -6.01 7.97 16.24
N ILE A 50 -5.01 7.54 17.01
CA ILE A 50 -3.63 7.42 16.53
C ILE A 50 -3.54 6.40 15.40
N PHE A 51 -4.19 5.24 15.52
CA PHE A 51 -4.23 4.23 14.48
C PHE A 51 -4.78 4.81 13.18
N TYR A 52 -5.91 5.52 13.21
CA TYR A 52 -6.49 6.11 12.00
C TYR A 52 -5.57 7.15 11.35
N ILE A 53 -4.92 7.99 12.15
CA ILE A 53 -3.95 8.99 11.64
C ILE A 53 -2.77 8.29 10.97
N LEU A 54 -2.17 7.30 11.63
CA LEU A 54 -1.02 6.55 11.10
C LEU A 54 -1.38 5.73 9.87
N ALA A 55 -2.55 5.08 9.88
CA ALA A 55 -3.05 4.32 8.74
C ALA A 55 -3.30 5.22 7.52
N LEU A 56 -3.88 6.41 7.70
CA LEU A 56 -4.09 7.38 6.63
C LEU A 56 -2.76 7.88 6.05
N ILE A 57 -1.81 8.24 6.90
CA ILE A 57 -0.48 8.70 6.47
C ILE A 57 0.23 7.59 5.68
N MET A 58 0.26 6.36 6.19
CA MET A 58 0.93 5.26 5.50
C MET A 58 0.22 4.86 4.21
N TRP A 59 -1.12 4.97 4.16
CA TRP A 59 -1.86 4.78 2.93
C TRP A 59 -1.43 5.80 1.87
N LEU A 60 -1.36 7.08 2.19
CA LEU A 60 -0.90 8.13 1.26
C LEU A 60 0.57 7.95 0.84
N VAL A 61 1.46 7.66 1.79
CA VAL A 61 2.89 7.41 1.52
C VAL A 61 3.07 6.21 0.61
N SER A 62 2.27 5.15 0.76
CA SER A 62 2.30 3.99 -0.11
C SER A 62 2.05 4.38 -1.58
N TYR A 63 1.09 5.26 -1.88
CA TYR A 63 0.86 5.71 -3.26
C TYR A 63 2.03 6.51 -3.84
N VAL A 64 2.67 7.35 -3.04
CA VAL A 64 3.83 8.15 -3.47
C VAL A 64 5.06 7.25 -3.68
N ALA A 65 5.33 6.34 -2.75
CA ALA A 65 6.47 5.41 -2.84
C ALA A 65 6.33 4.43 -4.01
N HIS A 66 5.10 4.01 -4.33
CA HIS A 66 4.83 3.13 -5.46
C HIS A 66 4.50 3.90 -6.76
N PHE A 67 4.61 5.23 -6.75
CA PHE A 67 4.35 6.07 -7.93
C PHE A 67 5.35 5.78 -9.06
N ASP A 68 6.59 5.42 -8.73
CA ASP A 68 7.61 5.03 -9.72
C ASP A 68 7.24 3.74 -10.47
N ILE A 69 6.62 2.78 -9.77
CA ILE A 69 6.13 1.53 -10.39
C ILE A 69 4.94 1.84 -11.31
N LEU A 70 4.06 2.76 -10.88
CA LEU A 70 2.94 3.23 -11.68
C LEU A 70 3.42 3.93 -12.96
N ARG A 71 4.47 4.75 -12.84
CA ARG A 71 5.14 5.44 -13.96
C ARG A 71 5.81 4.45 -14.91
N HIS A 72 6.44 3.40 -14.39
CA HIS A 72 7.00 2.31 -15.19
C HIS A 72 5.93 1.50 -15.93
N ALA A 73 4.82 1.19 -15.26
CA ALA A 73 3.69 0.50 -15.89
C ALA A 73 3.06 1.33 -17.02
N LEU A 74 2.97 2.65 -16.84
CA LEU A 74 2.49 3.58 -17.87
C LEU A 74 3.49 3.76 -19.02
N SER A 75 4.80 3.80 -18.75
CA SER A 75 5.82 3.91 -19.80
C SER A 75 5.85 2.66 -20.68
N LEU A 76 5.66 1.47 -20.11
CA LEU A 76 5.60 0.21 -20.87
C LEU A 76 4.44 0.21 -21.88
N ARG A 77 3.28 0.75 -21.48
CA ARG A 77 2.09 0.86 -22.34
C ARG A 77 2.35 1.74 -23.58
N LYS A 78 3.15 2.80 -23.45
CA LYS A 78 3.47 3.73 -24.54
C LYS A 78 4.47 3.17 -25.56
N SER A 79 5.21 2.11 -25.22
CA SER A 79 6.17 1.44 -26.13
C SER A 79 5.53 0.35 -27.01
N LEU A 80 4.26 0.03 -26.77
CA LEU A 80 3.47 -0.98 -27.49
C LEU A 80 2.44 -0.37 -28.46
N GLU A 81 2.37 0.96 -28.52
CA GLU A 81 1.63 1.75 -29.51
C GLU A 81 2.62 2.29 -30.56
#